data_AF-A0A8J7ZR55-F1
#
_entry.id   AF-A0A8J7ZR55-F1
#
_cell.length_a   1.000
_cell.length_b   1.000
_cell.length_c   1.000
_cell.angle_alpha   90.00
_cell.angle_beta   90.00
_cell.angle_gamma   90.00
#
_symmetry.space_group_name_H-M   'P 1'
#
loop_
_entity.id
_entity.type
_entity.pdbx_description
1 polymer ?
#
loop_
_entity_poly.entity_id
_entity_poly.type
_entity_poly.pdbx_seq_one_letter_code
_entity_poly.pdbx_strand_id
1 'polypeptide(L)'
;MTAATDRLAAVRSDPRKRAGAIAVGAVLGLALAQVHWVGFVLGGALVGLASRDLPRALVAGLAFGVVAVLAFAALLAARGALGGYLSAGQLLYVSVAIPLLGGTLGSLARGSV
;
A
#
# COMPACT_ATOMS: atom_id res chain seq x y z
N MET A 1 20.44 -7.17 -18.78
CA MET A 1 19.43 -6.35 -18.05
C MET A 1 18.18 -6.31 -18.91
N THR A 2 17.04 -6.69 -18.35
CA THR A 2 15.90 -7.29 -19.09
C THR A 2 14.86 -6.26 -19.53
N ALA A 3 14.13 -6.55 -20.62
CA ALA A 3 13.04 -5.69 -21.12
C ALA A 3 11.99 -5.25 -20.06
N ALA A 4 11.89 -5.97 -18.93
CA ALA A 4 11.03 -5.61 -17.81
C ALA A 4 11.52 -4.35 -17.06
N THR A 5 12.84 -4.18 -16.87
CA THR A 5 13.40 -3.01 -16.18
C THR A 5 13.23 -1.75 -17.04
N ASP A 6 13.38 -1.88 -18.37
CA ASP A 6 13.13 -0.79 -19.32
C ASP A 6 11.67 -0.34 -19.33
N ARG A 7 10.73 -1.30 -19.30
CA ARG A 7 9.29 -0.99 -19.18
C ARG A 7 8.98 -0.27 -17.88
N LEU A 8 9.57 -0.69 -16.77
CA LEU A 8 9.36 -0.05 -15.47
C LEU A 8 9.95 1.37 -15.45
N ALA A 9 11.12 1.58 -16.06
CA ALA A 9 11.69 2.91 -16.24
C ALA A 9 10.77 3.83 -17.07
N ALA A 10 10.16 3.31 -18.14
CA ALA A 10 9.20 4.05 -18.96
C ALA A 10 7.90 4.40 -18.20
N VAL A 11 7.44 3.53 -17.30
CA VAL A 11 6.30 3.84 -16.41
C VAL A 11 6.67 4.93 -15.41
N ARG A 12 7.88 4.90 -14.84
CA ARG A 12 8.34 5.85 -13.83
C ARG A 12 8.54 7.26 -14.38
N SER A 13 8.97 7.38 -15.64
CA SER A 13 9.26 8.67 -16.28
C SER A 13 8.01 9.47 -16.63
N ASP A 14 6.92 8.81 -17.03
CA ASP A 14 5.64 9.43 -17.35
C ASP A 14 4.77 9.62 -16.08
N PRO A 15 4.43 10.87 -15.70
CA PRO A 15 3.62 11.12 -14.50
C PRO A 15 2.25 10.45 -14.48
N ARG A 16 1.57 10.35 -15.63
CA ARG A 16 0.23 9.77 -15.71
C ARG A 16 0.30 8.26 -15.60
N LYS A 17 1.23 7.62 -16.32
CA LYS A 17 1.44 6.18 -16.22
C LYS A 17 1.88 5.76 -14.82
N ARG A 18 2.76 6.54 -14.19
CA ARG A 18 3.17 6.34 -12.80
C ARG A 18 1.99 6.41 -11.84
N ALA A 19 1.16 7.45 -11.93
CA ALA A 19 -0.02 7.60 -11.08
C ALA A 19 -1.00 6.43 -11.27
N GLY A 20 -1.26 6.04 -12.52
CA GLY A 20 -2.09 4.87 -12.84
C GLY A 20 -1.53 3.56 -12.28
N ALA A 21 -0.22 3.33 -12.39
CA ALA A 21 0.43 2.15 -11.86
C ALA A 21 0.38 2.10 -10.32
N ILE A 22 0.55 3.24 -9.65
CA ILE A 22 0.38 3.33 -8.18
C ILE A 22 -1.06 3.01 -7.80
N ALA A 23 -2.05 3.58 -8.50
CA ALA A 23 -3.47 3.32 -8.22
C ALA A 23 -3.82 1.83 -8.41
N VAL A 24 -3.40 1.23 -9.53
CA VAL A 24 -3.60 -0.21 -9.79
C VAL A 24 -2.90 -1.06 -8.72
N GLY A 25 -1.65 -0.73 -8.38
CA GLY A 25 -0.90 -1.43 -7.34
C GLY A 25 -1.59 -1.38 -5.98
N ALA A 26 -2.15 -0.23 -5.61
CA ALA A 26 -2.93 -0.06 -4.39
C ALA A 26 -4.21 -0.91 -4.39
N VAL A 27 -4.97 -0.89 -5.49
CA VAL A 27 -6.20 -1.70 -5.62
C VAL A 27 -5.89 -3.19 -5.52
N LEU A 28 -4.86 -3.68 -6.22
CA LEU A 28 -4.43 -5.08 -6.14
C LEU A 28 -3.94 -5.45 -4.74
N GLY A 29 -3.16 -4.59 -4.10
CA GLY A 29 -2.70 -4.77 -2.72
C GLY A 29 -3.86 -4.89 -1.73
N LEU A 30 -4.86 -4.01 -1.82
CA LEU A 30 -6.06 -4.07 -0.98
C LEU A 30 -6.88 -5.33 -1.24
N ALA A 31 -7.03 -5.75 -2.50
CA ALA A 31 -7.73 -6.98 -2.86
C ALA A 31 -7.05 -8.22 -2.24
N LEU A 32 -5.72 -8.31 -2.34
CA LEU A 32 -4.94 -9.39 -1.71
C LEU A 32 -5.04 -9.35 -0.18
N ALA A 33 -5.05 -8.14 0.40
CA ALA A 33 -5.14 -7.95 1.84
C ALA A 33 -6.46 -8.48 2.45
N GLN A 34 -7.53 -8.60 1.65
CA GLN A 34 -8.78 -9.24 2.10
C GLN A 34 -8.62 -10.73 2.40
N VAL A 35 -7.70 -11.40 1.69
CA VAL A 35 -7.45 -12.84 1.86
C VAL A 35 -6.36 -13.09 2.89
N HIS A 36 -5.29 -12.29 2.84
CA HIS A 36 -4.16 -12.44 3.76
C HIS A 36 -3.44 -11.11 3.97
N TRP A 37 -3.03 -10.82 5.21
CA TRP A 37 -2.31 -9.58 5.57
C TRP A 37 -1.00 -9.33 4.79
N VAL A 38 -0.43 -10.36 4.15
CA VAL A 38 0.75 -10.23 3.26
C VAL A 38 0.41 -9.36 2.04
N GLY A 39 -0.87 -9.22 1.70
CA GLY A 39 -1.34 -8.27 0.69
C GLY A 39 -0.91 -6.83 0.95
N PHE A 40 -0.69 -6.42 2.20
CA PHE A 40 -0.15 -5.09 2.50
C PHE A 40 1.32 -4.95 2.08
N VAL A 41 2.13 -5.99 2.27
CA VAL A 41 3.53 -6.03 1.83
C VAL A 41 3.59 -6.04 0.31
N LEU A 42 2.77 -6.86 -0.34
CA LEU A 42 2.70 -6.90 -1.80
C LEU A 42 2.19 -5.59 -2.39
N GLY A 43 1.16 -4.98 -1.79
CA GLY A 43 0.66 -3.66 -2.17
C GLY A 43 1.73 -2.58 -2.04
N GLY A 44 2.44 -2.56 -0.91
CA GLY A 44 3.60 -1.70 -0.69
C GLY A 44 4.68 -1.85 -1.76
N ALA A 45 5.00 -3.10 -2.12
CA ALA A 45 5.96 -3.38 -3.19
C ALA A 45 5.48 -2.87 -4.55
N LEU A 46 4.22 -3.09 -4.91
CA LEU A 46 3.66 -2.62 -6.18
C LEU A 46 3.71 -1.09 -6.31
N VAL A 47 3.25 -0.36 -5.28
CA VAL A 47 3.29 1.11 -5.29
C VAL A 47 4.72 1.65 -5.20
N GLY A 48 5.60 0.95 -4.48
CA GLY A 48 7.02 1.28 -4.38
C GLY A 48 7.75 1.10 -5.70
N LEU A 49 7.54 -0.01 -6.41
CA LEU A 49 8.16 -0.29 -7.71
C LEU A 49 7.76 0.72 -8.78
N ALA A 50 6.51 1.20 -8.76
CA ALA A 50 6.03 2.25 -9.64
C ALA A 50 6.60 3.64 -9.30
N SER A 51 7.07 3.85 -8.07
CA SER A 51 7.56 5.14 -7.60
C SER A 51 8.89 5.55 -8.23
N ARG A 52 9.09 6.86 -8.38
CA ARG A 52 10.25 7.44 -9.08
C ARG A 52 11.57 7.09 -8.40
N ASP A 53 11.62 7.27 -7.09
CA ASP A 53 12.79 7.13 -6.23
C ASP A 53 12.39 6.53 -4.88
N LEU A 54 13.36 6.09 -4.08
CA LEU A 54 13.13 5.41 -2.81
C LEU A 54 12.37 6.25 -1.78
N PRO A 55 12.70 7.53 -1.53
CA PRO A 55 11.91 8.37 -0.64
C PRO A 55 10.43 8.45 -1.03
N ARG A 56 10.15 8.64 -2.33
CA ARG A 56 8.77 8.65 -2.84
C ARG A 56 8.10 7.27 -2.75
N ALA A 57 8.86 6.19 -2.88
CA ALA A 57 8.35 4.83 -2.68
C ALA A 57 7.91 4.60 -1.23
N LEU A 58 8.72 5.01 -0.26
CA LEU A 58 8.36 4.94 1.16
C LEU A 58 7.11 5.74 1.48
N VAL A 59 7.01 6.97 0.95
CA VAL A 59 5.80 7.79 1.09
C VAL A 59 4.59 7.11 0.45
N ALA A 60 4.73 6.53 -0.74
CA ALA A 60 3.64 5.81 -1.42
C ALA A 60 3.21 4.55 -0.65
N GLY A 61 4.16 3.79 -0.09
CA GLY A 61 3.89 2.62 0.74
C GLY A 61 3.16 2.97 2.03
N LEU A 62 3.60 4.03 2.71
CA LEU A 62 2.92 4.55 3.90
C LEU A 62 1.52 5.08 3.56
N ALA A 63 1.39 5.86 2.48
CA ALA A 63 0.11 6.38 2.03
C ALA A 63 -0.88 5.25 1.68
N PHE A 64 -0.41 4.18 1.04
CA PHE A 64 -1.21 2.97 0.80
C PHE A 64 -1.70 2.35 2.12
N GLY A 65 -0.83 2.22 3.12
CA GLY A 65 -1.22 1.76 4.46
C GLY A 65 -2.28 2.65 5.10
N VAL A 66 -2.13 3.98 4.99
CA VAL A 66 -3.13 4.95 5.49
C VAL A 66 -4.46 4.77 4.78
N VAL A 67 -4.46 4.62 3.45
CA VAL A 67 -5.67 4.36 2.66
C VAL A 67 -6.37 3.09 3.13
N ALA A 68 -5.61 2.02 3.41
CA ALA A 68 -6.18 0.79 3.94
C ALA A 68 -6.86 0.98 5.31
N VAL A 69 -6.21 1.68 6.23
CA VAL A 69 -6.78 2.00 7.55
C VAL A 69 -8.06 2.83 7.41
N LEU A 70 -8.05 3.86 6.57
CA LEU A 70 -9.21 4.71 6.33
C LEU A 70 -10.36 3.93 5.68
N ALA A 71 -10.08 3.08 4.70
CA ALA A 71 -11.08 2.24 4.06
C ALA A 71 -11.73 1.28 5.07
N PHE A 72 -10.94 0.68 5.95
CA PHE A 72 -11.44 -0.21 7.01
C PHE A 72 -12.27 0.56 8.05
N ALA A 73 -11.80 1.72 8.51
CA ALA A 73 -12.52 2.58 9.43
C ALA A 73 -13.86 3.06 8.83
N ALA A 74 -13.88 3.42 7.54
CA ALA A 74 -15.10 3.79 6.83
C ALA A 74 -16.10 2.62 6.76
N LEU A 75 -15.62 1.40 6.51
CA LEU A 75 -16.47 0.20 6.51
C LEU A 75 -17.08 -0.07 7.90
N LEU A 76 -16.30 0.11 8.96
CA LEU A 76 -16.78 -0.01 10.35
C LEU A 76 -17.80 1.06 10.68
N ALA A 77 -17.56 2.31 10.27
CA ALA A 77 -18.48 3.42 10.48
C ALA A 77 -19.82 3.17 9.77
N ALA A 78 -19.79 2.73 8.52
CA ALA A 78 -20.98 2.38 7.74
C ALA A 78 -21.80 1.24 8.36
N ARG A 79 -21.19 0.43 9.23
CA ARG A 79 -21.83 -0.68 9.95
C ARG A 79 -22.14 -0.37 11.42
N GLY A 80 -21.91 0.87 11.88
CA GLY A 80 -22.11 1.25 13.28
C GLY A 80 -21.13 0.61 14.27
N ALA A 81 -20.07 -0.04 13.79
CA ALA A 81 -19.12 -0.81 14.60
C ALA A 81 -17.87 -0.01 15.00
N LEU A 82 -17.73 1.23 14.54
CA LEU A 82 -16.52 2.03 14.76
C LEU A 82 -16.24 2.27 16.26
N GLY A 83 -17.25 2.59 17.06
CA GLY A 83 -17.09 2.82 18.50
C GLY A 83 -16.52 1.59 19.23
N GLY A 84 -17.07 0.40 18.94
CA GLY A 84 -16.57 -0.86 19.49
C GLY A 84 -15.13 -1.16 19.07
N TYR A 85 -14.80 -0.93 17.79
CA TYR A 85 -13.43 -1.05 17.29
C TYR A 85 -12.45 -0.10 18.01
N LEU A 86 -12.84 1.16 18.24
CA LEU A 86 -12.01 2.13 18.96
C LEU A 86 -11.75 1.70 20.41
N SER A 87 -12.68 0.97 21.03
CA SER A 87 -12.52 0.39 22.37
C SER A 87 -11.76 -0.95 22.42
N ALA A 88 -11.35 -1.50 21.28
CA ALA A 88 -10.72 -2.83 21.21
C ALA A 88 -9.30 -2.90 21.83
N GLY A 89 -8.78 -1.80 22.36
CA GLY A 89 -7.50 -1.73 23.05
C GLY A 89 -6.32 -2.10 22.14
N GLN A 90 -5.56 -3.12 22.52
CA GLN A 90 -4.36 -3.55 21.77
C GLN A 90 -4.66 -3.94 20.32
N LEU A 91 -5.85 -4.51 20.05
CA LEU A 91 -6.23 -4.94 18.70
C LEU A 91 -6.37 -3.76 17.73
N LEU A 92 -6.79 -2.60 18.22
CA LEU A 92 -6.81 -1.37 17.43
C LEU A 92 -5.41 -1.04 16.92
N TYR A 93 -4.42 -1.00 17.81
CA TYR A 93 -3.05 -0.64 17.44
C TYR A 93 -2.42 -1.64 16.47
N VAL A 94 -2.65 -2.94 16.69
CA VAL A 94 -2.14 -3.99 15.78
C VAL A 94 -2.76 -3.87 14.39
N SER A 95 -4.09 -3.69 14.31
CA SER A 95 -4.79 -3.55 13.03
C SER A 95 -4.41 -2.29 12.25
N VAL A 96 -3.99 -1.22 12.93
CA VAL A 96 -3.43 -0.01 12.30
C VAL A 96 -1.96 -0.22 11.91
N ALA A 97 -1.16 -0.85 12.77
CA ALA A 97 0.28 -1.02 12.53
C ALA A 97 0.57 -1.93 11.33
N ILE A 98 -0.18 -3.04 11.18
CA ILE A 98 0.02 -4.01 10.09
C ILE A 98 0.00 -3.36 8.69
N PRO A 99 -1.04 -2.61 8.27
CA PRO A 99 -1.05 -2.00 6.94
C PRO A 99 0.01 -0.90 6.77
N LEU A 100 0.29 -0.11 7.81
CA LEU A 100 1.29 0.95 7.74
C LEU A 100 2.70 0.40 7.59
N LEU A 101 3.08 -0.54 8.47
CA LEU A 101 4.39 -1.18 8.44
C LEU A 101 4.51 -2.10 7.23
N GLY A 102 3.48 -2.89 6.92
CA GLY A 102 3.46 -3.78 5.77
C GLY A 102 3.64 -3.02 4.45
N GLY A 103 2.86 -1.95 4.24
CA GLY A 103 2.99 -1.09 3.06
C GLY A 103 4.36 -0.42 2.96
N THR A 104 4.89 0.08 4.08
CA THR A 104 6.22 0.72 4.12
C THR A 104 7.33 -0.30 3.84
N LEU A 105 7.31 -1.47 4.49
CA LEU A 105 8.29 -2.54 4.28
C LEU A 105 8.27 -3.06 2.85
N GLY A 106 7.08 -3.28 2.28
CA GLY A 106 6.93 -3.69 0.89
C GLY A 106 7.57 -2.69 -0.08
N SER A 107 7.40 -1.38 0.18
CA SER A 107 7.91 -0.33 -0.70
C SER A 107 9.45 -0.26 -0.79
N LEU A 108 10.17 -0.89 0.15
CA LEU A 108 11.62 -1.06 0.08
C LEU A 108 12.05 -1.87 -1.16
N ALA A 109 11.15 -2.64 -1.77
CA ALA A 109 11.38 -3.29 -3.06
C ALA A 109 11.79 -2.30 -4.18
N ARG A 110 11.55 -0.98 -4.02
CA ARG A 110 12.09 0.02 -4.93
C ARG A 110 13.62 0.02 -4.97
N GLY A 111 14.29 -0.28 -3.86
CA GLY A 111 15.75 -0.23 -3.72
C GLY A 111 16.50 -1.36 -4.40
N SER A 112 15.81 -2.37 -4.92
CA SER A 112 16.43 -3.49 -5.64
C SER A 112 16.50 -3.30 -7.17
N VAL A 113 15.92 -2.21 -7.72
CA VAL A 113 15.75 -1.96 -9.17
C VAL A 113 15.82 -0.47 -9.55
#